data_AF-A0A8G2A1W6-F1
#
_entry.id   AF-A0A8G2A1W6-F1
#
_cell.length_a   1.000
_cell.length_b   1.000
_cell.length_c   1.000
_cell.angle_alpha   90.00
_cell.angle_beta   90.00
_cell.angle_gamma   90.00
#
_symmetry.space_group_name_H-M   'P 1'
#
loop_
_entity.id
_entity.type
_entity.pdbx_description
1 polymer ?
#
loop_
_entity_poly.entity_id
_entity_poly.type
_entity_poly.pdbx_seq_one_letter_code
_entity_poly.pdbx_strand_id
1 'polypeptide(L)'
;MGFPSPATDYIERRISITSLCSLGANTRVVETSDGYAVVDVSRRPQQGDTVLVRYDGRAEFAKLMGKALITAEGGAIEGEALDDVDVCGVVTHTIIDLMRDDSPV
;
A
#
# COMPACT_ATOMS: atom_id res chain seq x y z
N MET A 1 -27.63 -13.76 43.83
CA MET A 1 -26.56 -12.85 43.39
C MET A 1 -26.26 -13.21 41.94
N GLY A 2 -26.67 -12.37 40.99
CA GLY A 2 -26.53 -12.64 39.55
C GLY A 2 -25.11 -12.31 39.07
N PHE A 3 -24.54 -13.19 38.26
CA PHE A 3 -23.23 -12.98 37.66
C PHE A 3 -23.30 -11.73 36.75
N PRO A 4 -22.44 -10.72 36.92
CA PRO A 4 -22.41 -9.60 35.99
C PRO A 4 -22.15 -10.14 34.58
N SER A 5 -23.02 -9.80 33.64
CA SER A 5 -22.92 -10.31 32.28
C SER A 5 -21.57 -9.90 31.66
N PRO A 6 -20.78 -10.85 31.13
CA PRO A 6 -19.49 -10.57 30.46
C PRO A 6 -19.59 -9.58 29.29
N ALA A 7 -20.80 -9.34 28.78
CA ALA A 7 -21.08 -8.43 27.68
C ALA A 7 -20.83 -6.94 27.99
N THR A 8 -20.58 -6.56 29.24
CA THR A 8 -20.32 -5.16 29.61
C THR A 8 -18.96 -4.66 29.08
N ASP A 9 -18.02 -5.57 28.80
CA ASP A 9 -16.69 -5.23 28.26
C ASP A 9 -16.66 -5.17 26.73
N TYR A 10 -17.78 -5.49 26.05
CA TYR A 10 -17.86 -5.38 24.60
C TYR A 10 -18.23 -3.96 24.19
N ILE A 11 -17.22 -3.20 23.76
CA ILE A 11 -17.40 -1.90 23.11
C ILE A 11 -17.21 -2.12 21.61
N GLU A 12 -18.30 -2.09 20.85
CA GLU A 12 -18.23 -2.13 19.38
C GLU A 12 -17.51 -0.88 18.87
N ARG A 13 -16.30 -1.06 18.33
CA ARG A 13 -15.57 0.04 17.72
C ARG A 13 -16.13 0.30 16.34
N ARG A 14 -16.49 1.55 16.08
CA ARG A 14 -16.89 2.00 14.74
C ARG A 14 -15.76 1.73 13.76
N ILE A 15 -16.10 1.07 12.65
CA ILE A 15 -15.17 0.87 11.55
C ILE A 15 -14.78 2.23 10.98
N SER A 16 -13.47 2.42 10.77
CA SER A 16 -12.90 3.62 10.17
C SER A 16 -11.83 3.24 9.16
N ILE A 17 -11.66 4.04 8.11
CA ILE A 17 -10.62 3.78 7.10
C ILE A 17 -9.22 3.78 7.71
N THR A 18 -9.00 4.59 8.75
CA THR A 18 -7.73 4.62 9.49
C THR A 18 -7.47 3.30 10.20
N SER A 19 -8.49 2.70 10.82
CA SER A 19 -8.36 1.37 11.43
C SER A 19 -8.20 0.24 10.41
N LEU A 20 -8.87 0.33 9.25
CA LEU A 20 -8.83 -0.72 8.23
C LEU A 20 -7.53 -0.75 7.45
N CYS A 21 -7.03 0.42 7.04
CA CYS A 21 -5.83 0.54 6.21
C CYS A 21 -4.59 0.94 7.01
N SER A 22 -4.66 0.84 8.34
CA SER A 22 -3.58 1.19 9.27
C SER A 22 -2.99 2.59 9.03
N LEU A 23 -3.84 3.57 8.71
CA LEU A 23 -3.37 4.93 8.46
C LEU A 23 -2.82 5.56 9.75
N GLY A 24 -1.61 6.10 9.66
CA GLY A 24 -0.91 6.76 10.75
C GLY A 24 0.15 7.73 10.25
N ALA A 25 1.05 8.16 11.15
CA ALA A 25 2.09 9.14 10.83
C ALA A 25 3.09 8.67 9.76
N ASN A 26 3.27 7.35 9.65
CA ASN A 26 4.23 6.72 8.73
C ASN A 26 3.58 6.26 7.41
N THR A 27 2.28 6.46 7.24
CA THR A 27 1.59 6.11 6.00
C THR A 27 1.27 7.37 5.21
N ARG A 28 1.37 7.28 3.90
CA ARG A 28 0.95 8.30 2.94
C ARG A 28 -0.12 7.72 2.04
N VAL A 29 -1.14 8.51 1.77
CA VAL A 29 -2.17 8.16 0.78
C VAL A 29 -1.79 8.84 -0.52
N VAL A 30 -1.74 8.06 -1.59
CA VAL A 30 -1.41 8.50 -2.95
C VAL A 30 -2.62 8.23 -3.83
N GLU A 31 -3.06 9.23 -4.58
CA GLU A 31 -4.14 9.08 -5.55
C GLU A 31 -3.63 8.34 -6.79
N THR A 32 -4.42 7.42 -7.31
CA THR A 32 -4.13 6.62 -8.51
C THR A 32 -5.26 6.78 -9.53
N SER A 33 -5.07 6.29 -10.75
CA SER A 33 -6.12 6.26 -11.78
C SER A 33 -7.41 5.58 -11.32
N ASP A 34 -7.28 4.55 -10.49
CA ASP A 34 -8.35 3.64 -10.09
C ASP A 34 -8.84 3.89 -8.65
N GLY A 35 -8.22 4.82 -7.93
CA GLY A 35 -8.57 5.18 -6.56
C GLY A 35 -7.39 5.68 -5.74
N TYR A 36 -6.98 4.91 -4.72
CA TYR A 36 -5.92 5.30 -3.79
C TYR A 36 -4.99 4.13 -3.43
N ALA A 37 -3.72 4.45 -3.18
CA ALA A 37 -2.75 3.54 -2.60
C ALA A 37 -2.29 4.07 -1.24
N VAL A 38 -2.17 3.18 -0.26
CA VAL A 38 -1.62 3.48 1.06
C VAL A 38 -0.17 2.99 1.12
N VAL A 39 0.76 3.93 1.22
CA VAL A 39 2.21 3.68 1.21
C VAL A 39 2.78 3.87 2.61
N ASP A 40 3.38 2.83 3.19
CA ASP A 40 4.14 2.92 4.44
C ASP A 40 5.60 3.30 4.12
N VAL A 41 6.03 4.45 4.63
CA VAL A 41 7.39 5.00 4.41
C VAL A 41 8.40 4.52 5.45
N SER A 42 7.95 3.82 6.50
CA SER A 42 8.80 3.31 7.59
C SER A 42 9.19 1.84 7.42
N ARG A 43 8.43 1.08 6.60
CA ARG A 43 8.68 -0.32 6.32
C ARG A 43 9.74 -0.50 5.23
N ARG A 44 10.71 -1.39 5.46
CA ARG A 44 11.63 -1.84 4.40
C ARG A 44 10.92 -2.82 3.45
N PRO A 45 11.08 -2.68 2.12
CA PRO A 45 10.54 -3.62 1.15
C PRO A 45 11.04 -5.04 1.35
N GLN A 46 10.14 -6.01 1.21
CA GLN A 46 10.40 -7.44 1.23
C GLN A 46 10.02 -8.10 -0.09
N GLN A 47 10.44 -9.34 -0.30
CA GLN A 47 10.14 -10.02 -1.55
C GLN A 47 8.64 -10.14 -1.83
N GLY A 48 8.25 -9.81 -3.06
CA GLY A 48 6.87 -9.78 -3.49
C GLY A 48 6.09 -8.53 -3.06
N ASP A 49 6.66 -7.64 -2.23
CA ASP A 49 6.02 -6.37 -1.90
C ASP A 49 5.92 -5.49 -3.16
N THR A 50 4.84 -4.73 -3.23
CA THR A 50 4.72 -3.62 -4.17
C THR A 50 5.21 -2.35 -3.50
N VAL A 51 6.06 -1.59 -4.19
CA VAL A 51 6.63 -0.34 -3.71
C VAL A 51 6.25 0.80 -4.63
N LEU A 52 6.13 2.00 -4.06
CA LEU A 52 6.12 3.23 -4.85
C LEU A 52 7.56 3.64 -5.07
N VAL A 53 7.97 3.73 -6.34
CA VAL A 53 9.31 4.17 -6.73
C VAL A 53 9.24 5.46 -7.52
N ARG A 54 10.33 6.23 -7.48
CA ARG A 54 10.50 7.42 -8.29
C ARG A 54 11.84 7.38 -9.02
N TYR A 55 11.80 7.59 -10.32
CA TYR A 55 12.96 7.67 -11.20
C TYR A 55 12.60 8.56 -12.41
N ASP A 56 13.59 9.23 -13.00
CA ASP A 56 13.40 10.13 -14.15
C ASP A 56 12.26 11.17 -13.97
N GLY A 57 12.10 11.68 -12.74
CA GLY A 57 11.06 12.65 -12.40
C GLY A 57 9.63 12.10 -12.39
N ARG A 58 9.44 10.79 -12.55
CA ARG A 58 8.12 10.10 -12.53
C ARG A 58 8.02 9.17 -11.33
N ALA A 59 6.80 8.93 -10.87
CA ALA A 59 6.51 7.96 -9.84
C ALA A 59 5.66 6.82 -10.41
N GLU A 60 6.01 5.58 -10.09
CA GLU A 60 5.30 4.38 -10.55
C GLU A 60 5.31 3.32 -9.45
N PHE A 61 4.38 2.36 -9.52
CA PHE A 61 4.40 1.17 -8.68
C PHE A 61 5.24 0.07 -9.33
N ALA A 62 6.08 -0.57 -8.52
CA ALA A 62 6.86 -1.72 -8.95
C ALA A 62 6.85 -2.82 -7.89
N LYS A 63 6.90 -4.08 -8.33
CA LYS A 63 6.98 -5.25 -7.46
C LYS A 63 8.43 -5.67 -7.26
N LEU A 64 8.87 -5.79 -6.01
CA LEU A 64 10.19 -6.31 -5.70
C LEU A 64 10.21 -7.82 -5.98
N MET A 65 11.05 -8.23 -6.93
CA MET A 65 11.25 -9.64 -7.33
C MET A 65 12.74 -9.93 -7.46
N GLY A 66 13.29 -10.70 -6.53
CA GLY A 66 14.73 -10.98 -6.49
C GLY A 66 15.54 -9.69 -6.29
N LYS A 67 16.37 -9.32 -7.26
CA LYS A 67 17.14 -8.06 -7.22
C LYS A 67 16.60 -7.01 -8.19
N ALA A 68 15.39 -7.20 -8.70
CA ALA A 68 14.77 -6.32 -9.68
C ALA A 68 13.46 -5.74 -9.13
N LEU A 69 13.12 -4.56 -9.65
CA LEU A 69 11.81 -3.95 -9.49
C LEU A 69 11.03 -4.14 -10.79
N ILE A 70 9.91 -4.84 -10.72
CA ILE A 70 9.08 -5.17 -11.88
C ILE A 70 7.93 -4.17 -11.97
N THR A 71 7.92 -3.33 -13.01
CA THR A 71 6.86 -2.32 -13.24
C THR A 71 5.57 -2.98 -13.74
N ALA A 72 4.46 -2.25 -13.71
CA ALA A 72 3.16 -2.76 -14.15
C ALA A 72 3.15 -3.16 -15.63
N GLU A 73 3.92 -2.44 -16.46
CA GLU A 73 4.13 -2.72 -17.88
C GLU A 73 5.00 -3.97 -18.14
N GLY A 74 5.45 -4.67 -17.10
CA GLY A 74 6.31 -5.84 -17.19
C GLY A 74 7.79 -5.51 -17.42
N GLY A 75 8.17 -4.24 -17.30
CA GLY A 75 9.57 -3.80 -17.32
C GLY A 75 10.30 -4.24 -16.05
N ALA A 76 11.60 -4.48 -16.15
CA ALA A 76 12.45 -4.78 -15.01
C ALA A 76 13.50 -3.67 -14.85
N ILE A 77 13.52 -3.03 -13.69
CA ILE A 77 14.59 -2.11 -13.28
C ILE A 77 15.55 -2.90 -12.41
N GLU A 78 16.78 -3.07 -12.88
CA GLU A 78 17.80 -3.90 -12.24
C GLU A 78 19.22 -3.40 -12.53
N GLY A 79 20.20 -3.93 -11.79
CA GLY A 79 21.61 -3.57 -11.97
C GLY A 79 21.86 -2.09 -11.66
N GLU A 80 22.66 -1.44 -12.50
CA GLU A 80 23.05 -0.03 -12.36
C GLU A 80 21.84 0.92 -12.46
N ALA A 81 20.77 0.51 -13.15
CA ALA A 81 19.56 1.34 -13.26
C ALA A 81 18.85 1.53 -11.91
N LEU A 82 19.11 0.68 -10.91
CA LEU A 82 18.56 0.84 -9.56
C LEU A 82 19.23 1.97 -8.79
N ASP A 83 20.43 2.40 -9.17
CA ASP A 83 21.16 3.46 -8.46
C ASP A 83 20.46 4.81 -8.58
N ASP A 84 19.67 5.00 -9.65
CA ASP A 84 18.86 6.20 -9.90
C ASP A 84 17.41 6.08 -9.39
N VAL A 85 17.06 4.98 -8.71
CA VAL A 85 15.71 4.74 -8.20
C VAL A 85 15.58 5.11 -6.73
N ASP A 86 14.64 6.00 -6.43
CA ASP A 86 14.25 6.33 -5.07
C ASP A 86 13.02 5.50 -4.66
N VAL A 87 13.18 4.63 -3.67
CA VAL A 87 12.05 3.84 -3.13
C VAL A 87 11.34 4.66 -2.06
N CYS A 88 10.18 5.22 -2.40
CA CYS A 88 9.40 6.09 -1.51
C CYS A 88 8.78 5.33 -0.32
N GLY A 89 8.42 4.06 -0.51
CA GLY A 89 7.83 3.22 0.53
C GLY A 89 7.09 2.00 -0.01
N VAL A 90 6.55 1.19 0.90
CA VAL A 90 5.84 -0.07 0.58
C VAL A 90 4.34 0.19 0.49
N VAL A 91 3.71 -0.25 -0.60
CA VAL A 91 2.25 -0.25 -0.73
C VAL A 91 1.67 -1.33 0.17
N THR A 92 0.82 -0.92 1.10
CA THR A 92 0.16 -1.82 2.06
C THR A 92 -1.28 -2.14 1.67
N HIS A 93 -1.97 -1.17 1.07
CA HIS A 93 -3.36 -1.30 0.66
C HIS A 93 -3.58 -0.55 -0.65
N THR A 94 -4.44 -1.12 -1.48
CA THR A 94 -5.01 -0.46 -2.66
C THR A 94 -6.51 -0.35 -2.46
N ILE A 95 -7.04 0.84 -2.65
CA ILE A 95 -8.45 1.16 -2.50
C ILE A 95 -8.94 1.54 -3.89
N ILE A 96 -9.86 0.75 -4.44
CA ILE A 96 -10.40 0.95 -5.78
C ILE A 96 -11.91 1.17 -5.72
N ASP A 97 -12.43 1.96 -6.65
CA ASP A 97 -13.86 2.14 -6.83
C ASP A 97 -14.42 1.13 -7.83
N LEU A 98 -15.01 0.05 -7.33
CA LEU A 98 -15.59 -1.02 -8.15
C LEU A 98 -16.84 -0.60 -8.94
N MET A 99 -17.37 0.61 -8.72
CA MET A 99 -18.50 1.11 -9.51
C MET A 99 -18.06 1.82 -10.81
N ARG A 100 -16.76 2.03 -11.03
CA ARG A 100 -16.25 2.49 -12.33
C ARG A 100 -16.18 1.32 -13.30
N ASP A 101 -16.68 1.53 -14.52
CA ASP A 101 -16.74 0.50 -15.59
C ASP A 101 -15.33 0.02 -16.01
N ASP A 102 -14.31 0.87 -15.84
CA ASP A 102 -12.91 0.57 -16.18
C ASP A 102 -12.13 -0.15 -15.06
N SER A 103 -12.79 -0.57 -13.98
CA SER A 103 -12.11 -1.19 -12.83
C SER A 103 -11.59 -2.59 -13.16
N PRO A 104 -10.37 -2.97 -12.76
CA PRO A 104 -9.89 -4.34 -12.94
C PRO A 104 -10.75 -5.34 -12.14
N VAL A 105 -11.15 -6.44 -12.80
CA VAL A 105 -11.90 -7.57 -12.21
C VAL A 105 -10.97 -8.66 -11.68
#